data_AF-A0A973KSB4-F1
#
_entry.id   AF-A0A973KSB4-F1
#
_cell.length_a   1.000
_cell.length_b   1.000
_cell.length_c   1.000
_cell.angle_alpha   90.00
_cell.angle_beta   90.00
_cell.angle_gamma   90.00
#
_symmetry.space_group_name_H-M   'P 1'
#
loop_
_entity.id
_entity.type
_entity.pdbx_description
1 polymer ?
#
loop_
_entity_poly.entity_id
_entity_poly.type
_entity_poly.pdbx_seq_one_letter_code
_entity_poly.pdbx_strand_id
1 'polypeptide(L)'
;GAADTAEYRERTRRMADSLASAGSRLVLCGRPPLGPGAPVTVIEYDNEGGAHALVAHVLSQGHRRILFLGGKPDHTTAQGRERGYVAAHRARGLEPDPALLLHGDFTRDAGHRLMREALKDGLEFTAVVAATDMVAAGALTALHEAGLDVPGDVSLAGYDDIPFARDLHPALTTVHVPYEELGRLAVRTALGRTAESPDEHLLLGTHVVVRDSVAPPQ
;
A
#
# COMPACT_ATOMS: atom_id res chain seq x y z
N GLY A 1 -4.90 -1.24 7.04
CA GLY A 1 -5.99 -1.98 6.35
C GLY A 1 -6.65 -3.01 7.24
N ALA A 2 -7.81 -3.49 6.81
CA ALA A 2 -8.58 -4.55 7.45
C ALA A 2 -9.33 -5.38 6.39
N ALA A 3 -9.69 -6.61 6.71
CA ALA A 3 -10.81 -7.25 6.03
C ALA A 3 -12.11 -6.53 6.42
N ASP A 4 -12.77 -5.89 5.45
CA ASP A 4 -13.99 -5.10 5.67
C ASP A 4 -15.26 -5.97 5.69
N THR A 5 -15.26 -6.96 6.59
CA THR A 5 -16.32 -7.95 6.73
C THR A 5 -17.47 -7.44 7.60
N ALA A 6 -18.65 -8.06 7.48
CA ALA A 6 -19.77 -7.78 8.38
C ALA A 6 -19.39 -8.00 9.86
N GLU A 7 -18.61 -9.04 10.15
CA GLU A 7 -18.11 -9.31 11.50
C GLU A 7 -17.18 -8.20 12.02
N TYR A 8 -16.26 -7.71 11.16
CA TYR A 8 -15.40 -6.57 11.51
C TYR A 8 -16.24 -5.33 11.84
N ARG A 9 -17.19 -4.97 10.98
CA ARG A 9 -18.04 -3.78 11.18
C ARG A 9 -18.84 -3.89 12.47
N GLU A 10 -19.47 -5.02 12.69
CA GLU A 10 -20.31 -5.28 13.86
C GLU A 10 -19.49 -5.25 15.16
N ARG A 11 -18.34 -5.95 15.20
CA ARG A 11 -17.45 -5.94 16.37
C ARG A 11 -16.94 -4.54 16.68
N THR A 12 -16.55 -3.79 15.67
CA THR A 12 -15.98 -2.44 15.85
C THR A 12 -17.06 -1.43 16.22
N ARG A 13 -18.28 -1.55 15.69
CA ARG A 13 -19.42 -0.70 16.08
C ARG A 13 -19.77 -0.90 17.54
N ARG A 14 -19.89 -2.15 18.01
CA ARG A 14 -20.11 -2.43 19.45
C ARG A 14 -19.04 -1.81 20.35
N MET A 15 -17.78 -1.84 19.92
CA MET A 15 -16.68 -1.20 20.65
C MET A 15 -16.84 0.33 20.65
N ALA A 16 -17.17 0.94 19.52
CA ALA A 16 -17.40 2.37 19.39
C ALA A 16 -18.53 2.84 20.31
N ASP A 17 -19.68 2.14 20.29
CA ASP A 17 -20.84 2.47 21.13
C ASP A 17 -20.53 2.33 22.62
N SER A 18 -19.82 1.26 23.00
CA SER A 18 -19.40 1.04 24.39
C SER A 18 -18.47 2.16 24.88
N LEU A 19 -17.46 2.54 24.09
CA LEU A 19 -16.54 3.62 24.44
C LEU A 19 -17.26 4.97 24.52
N ALA A 20 -18.15 5.26 23.57
CA ALA A 20 -18.95 6.48 23.56
C ALA A 20 -19.85 6.59 24.80
N SER A 21 -20.49 5.49 25.23
CA SER A 21 -21.30 5.47 26.45
C SER A 21 -20.50 5.74 27.73
N ALA A 22 -19.19 5.47 27.70
CA ALA A 22 -18.25 5.76 28.77
C ALA A 22 -17.57 7.15 28.63
N GLY A 23 -17.99 7.98 27.68
CA GLY A 23 -17.41 9.30 27.42
C GLY A 23 -16.03 9.26 26.72
N SER A 24 -15.62 8.10 26.23
CA SER A 24 -14.37 7.91 25.49
C SER A 24 -14.59 8.07 23.98
N ARG A 25 -13.56 8.49 23.25
CA ARG A 25 -13.58 8.60 21.79
C ARG A 25 -12.78 7.47 21.16
N LEU A 26 -13.37 6.77 20.20
CA LEU A 26 -12.65 5.82 19.36
C LEU A 26 -12.16 6.54 18.10
N VAL A 27 -10.89 6.33 17.74
CA VAL A 27 -10.32 6.77 16.48
C VAL A 27 -9.79 5.56 15.74
N LEU A 28 -10.20 5.40 14.47
CA LEU A 28 -9.75 4.33 13.60
C LEU A 28 -8.66 4.85 12.67
N CYS A 29 -7.51 4.18 12.68
CA CYS A 29 -6.32 4.56 11.92
C CYS A 29 -6.07 3.59 10.77
N GLY A 30 -6.23 4.02 9.52
CA GLY A 30 -6.02 3.17 8.34
C GLY A 30 -6.94 1.95 8.31
N ARG A 31 -8.18 2.09 8.81
CA ARG A 31 -9.21 1.05 8.86
C ARG A 31 -10.47 1.55 8.16
N PRO A 32 -11.23 0.66 7.52
CA PRO A 32 -12.43 1.06 6.80
C PRO A 32 -13.46 1.70 7.73
N PRO A 33 -14.24 2.67 7.22
CA PRO A 33 -15.30 3.31 7.99
C PRO A 33 -16.44 2.34 8.31
N LEU A 34 -17.12 2.59 9.44
CA LEU A 34 -18.27 1.79 9.89
C LEU A 34 -19.60 2.22 9.27
N GLY A 35 -19.57 3.22 8.39
CA GLY A 35 -20.76 3.85 7.81
C GLY A 35 -21.38 4.94 8.71
N PRO A 36 -22.45 5.59 8.24
CA PRO A 36 -23.06 6.74 8.91
C PRO A 36 -23.55 6.43 10.33
N GLY A 37 -23.44 7.40 11.23
CA GLY A 37 -23.99 7.33 12.59
C GLY A 37 -23.17 6.52 13.60
N ALA A 38 -22.04 5.92 13.19
CA ALA A 38 -21.12 5.32 14.14
C ALA A 38 -20.31 6.42 14.88
N PRO A 39 -20.19 6.37 16.22
CA PRO A 39 -19.48 7.38 17.01
C PRO A 39 -17.95 7.16 16.94
N VAL A 40 -17.40 7.25 15.73
CA VAL A 40 -15.98 6.99 15.46
C VAL A 40 -15.42 7.95 14.43
N THR A 41 -14.28 8.56 14.75
CA THR A 41 -13.50 9.32 13.76
C THR A 41 -12.58 8.36 13.02
N VAL A 42 -12.54 8.47 11.70
CA VAL A 42 -11.68 7.66 10.84
C VAL A 42 -10.59 8.54 10.25
N ILE A 43 -9.33 8.14 10.43
CA ILE A 43 -8.18 8.78 9.80
C ILE A 43 -7.52 7.75 8.89
N GLU A 44 -7.58 8.01 7.59
CA GLU A 44 -6.98 7.20 6.55
C GLU A 44 -5.89 7.98 5.82
N TYR A 45 -5.20 7.26 4.93
CA TYR A 45 -4.25 7.82 3.98
C TYR A 45 -4.61 7.31 2.60
N ASP A 46 -4.34 8.12 1.59
CA ASP A 46 -4.76 7.85 0.21
C ASP A 46 -3.91 6.74 -0.43
N ASN A 47 -4.33 5.50 -0.18
CA ASN A 47 -3.70 4.30 -0.72
C ASN A 47 -3.80 4.23 -2.24
N GLU A 48 -4.97 4.60 -2.78
CA GLU A 48 -5.28 4.50 -4.20
C GLU A 48 -4.55 5.57 -5.00
N GLY A 49 -4.62 6.84 -4.56
CA GLY A 49 -3.89 7.94 -5.18
C GLY A 49 -2.38 7.74 -5.14
N GLY A 50 -1.84 7.28 -4.00
CA GLY A 50 -0.40 6.99 -3.89
C GLY A 50 0.06 5.85 -4.82
N ALA A 51 -0.72 4.77 -4.91
CA ALA A 51 -0.37 3.65 -5.79
C ALA A 51 -0.52 4.04 -7.26
N HIS A 52 -1.57 4.79 -7.59
CA HIS A 52 -1.73 5.36 -8.93
C HIS A 52 -0.52 6.21 -9.31
N ALA A 53 -0.08 7.13 -8.43
CA ALA A 53 1.07 7.99 -8.68
C ALA A 53 2.37 7.19 -8.89
N LEU A 54 2.60 6.17 -8.06
CA LEU A 54 3.77 5.30 -8.19
C LEU A 54 3.77 4.53 -9.51
N VAL A 55 2.66 3.89 -9.85
CA VAL A 55 2.54 3.10 -11.08
C VAL A 55 2.60 4.00 -12.31
N ALA A 56 2.02 5.21 -12.26
CA ALA A 56 2.15 6.21 -13.31
C ALA A 56 3.60 6.65 -13.52
N HIS A 57 4.40 6.75 -12.44
CA HIS A 57 5.84 7.00 -12.52
C HIS A 57 6.57 5.83 -13.22
N VAL A 58 6.33 4.58 -12.80
CA VAL A 58 6.94 3.39 -13.45
C VAL A 58 6.54 3.31 -14.93
N LEU A 59 5.27 3.53 -15.28
CA LEU A 59 4.80 3.58 -16.67
C LEU A 59 5.43 4.73 -17.48
N SER A 60 5.77 5.86 -16.83
CA SER A 60 6.45 6.99 -17.48
C SER A 60 7.90 6.69 -17.85
N GLN A 61 8.54 5.72 -17.19
CA GLN A 61 9.89 5.23 -17.54
C GLN A 61 9.87 4.29 -18.76
N GLY A 62 8.70 3.95 -19.30
CA GLY A 62 8.57 3.11 -20.50
C GLY A 62 8.10 1.69 -20.22
N HIS A 63 8.03 1.27 -18.96
CA HIS A 63 7.49 -0.04 -18.60
C HIS A 63 6.03 -0.21 -19.06
N ARG A 64 5.67 -1.46 -19.39
CA ARG A 64 4.32 -1.85 -19.83
C ARG A 64 3.81 -3.11 -19.15
N ARG A 65 4.71 -4.06 -18.90
CA ARG A 65 4.44 -5.28 -18.12
C ARG A 65 4.99 -5.10 -16.71
N ILE A 66 4.11 -4.71 -15.78
CA ILE A 66 4.44 -4.42 -14.39
C ILE A 66 3.80 -5.50 -13.52
N LEU A 67 4.59 -6.20 -12.71
CA LEU A 67 4.11 -7.16 -11.72
C LEU A 67 3.66 -6.42 -10.46
N PHE A 68 2.40 -6.57 -10.05
CA PHE A 68 1.96 -6.18 -8.71
C PHE A 68 2.18 -7.34 -7.74
N LEU A 69 2.90 -7.09 -6.64
CA LEU A 69 3.35 -8.15 -5.74
C LEU A 69 2.92 -7.91 -4.29
N GLY A 70 2.26 -8.91 -3.71
CA GLY A 70 1.85 -8.94 -2.31
C GLY A 70 0.54 -8.19 -2.02
N GLY A 71 0.19 -8.15 -0.74
CA GLY A 71 -1.07 -7.61 -0.26
C GLY A 71 -2.19 -8.66 -0.25
N LYS A 72 -2.84 -8.81 0.90
CA LYS A 72 -3.98 -9.71 1.05
C LYS A 72 -5.20 -9.09 0.35
N PRO A 73 -5.88 -9.81 -0.55
CA PRO A 73 -6.92 -9.24 -1.41
C PRO A 73 -8.18 -8.79 -0.64
N ASP A 74 -8.39 -9.31 0.57
CA ASP A 74 -9.46 -8.91 1.47
C ASP A 74 -9.15 -7.63 2.26
N HIS A 75 -7.90 -7.16 2.29
CA HIS A 75 -7.50 -5.98 3.05
C HIS A 75 -7.72 -4.69 2.26
N THR A 76 -8.43 -3.73 2.86
CA THR A 76 -8.72 -2.43 2.22
C THR A 76 -7.48 -1.67 1.74
N THR A 77 -6.36 -1.81 2.45
CA THR A 77 -5.07 -1.24 2.02
C THR A 77 -4.58 -1.86 0.71
N ALA A 78 -4.60 -3.19 0.59
CA ALA A 78 -4.20 -3.87 -0.65
C ALA A 78 -5.15 -3.51 -1.79
N GLN A 79 -6.47 -3.54 -1.53
CA GLN A 79 -7.49 -3.19 -2.52
C GLN A 79 -7.32 -1.75 -3.04
N GLY A 80 -7.04 -0.79 -2.16
CA GLY A 80 -6.75 0.59 -2.58
C GLY A 80 -5.53 0.67 -3.47
N ARG A 81 -4.43 0.01 -3.08
CA ARG A 81 -3.19 0.00 -3.87
C ARG A 81 -3.37 -0.69 -5.23
N GLU A 82 -4.12 -1.79 -5.28
CA GLU A 82 -4.47 -2.50 -6.52
C GLU A 82 -5.37 -1.65 -7.44
N ARG A 83 -6.38 -0.96 -6.89
CA ARG A 83 -7.20 -0.02 -7.67
C ARG A 83 -6.36 1.09 -8.28
N GLY A 84 -5.40 1.64 -7.52
CA GLY A 84 -4.46 2.63 -8.04
C GLY A 84 -3.59 2.09 -9.18
N TYR A 85 -3.11 0.85 -9.04
CA TYR A 85 -2.37 0.15 -10.09
C TYR A 85 -3.20 -0.01 -11.38
N VAL A 86 -4.45 -0.46 -11.27
CA VAL A 86 -5.35 -0.61 -12.42
C VAL A 86 -5.68 0.74 -13.05
N ALA A 87 -5.99 1.74 -12.23
CA ALA A 87 -6.33 3.08 -12.70
C ALA A 87 -5.18 3.73 -13.48
N ALA A 88 -3.93 3.58 -13.01
CA ALA A 88 -2.75 4.13 -13.69
C ALA A 88 -2.50 3.46 -15.07
N HIS A 89 -2.72 2.15 -15.20
CA HIS A 89 -2.66 1.46 -16.49
C HIS A 89 -3.72 2.00 -17.45
N ARG A 90 -4.97 2.07 -16.99
CA ARG A 90 -6.11 2.56 -17.80
C ARG A 90 -5.93 4.02 -18.24
N ALA A 91 -5.36 4.86 -17.39
CA ALA A 91 -5.01 6.25 -17.73
C ALA A 91 -3.99 6.36 -18.87
N ARG A 92 -3.24 5.30 -19.17
CA ARG A 92 -2.31 5.18 -20.31
C ARG A 92 -2.85 4.33 -21.45
N GLY A 93 -4.14 3.97 -21.42
CA GLY A 93 -4.76 3.10 -22.44
C GLY A 93 -4.26 1.66 -22.41
N LEU A 94 -3.72 1.21 -21.27
CA LEU A 94 -3.29 -0.16 -21.05
C LEU A 94 -4.32 -0.88 -20.20
N GLU A 95 -4.59 -2.15 -20.50
CA GLU A 95 -5.31 -3.02 -19.58
C GLU A 95 -4.28 -3.88 -18.84
N PRO A 96 -4.24 -3.85 -17.50
CA PRO A 96 -3.30 -4.66 -16.73
C PRO A 96 -3.62 -6.15 -16.90
N ASP A 97 -2.58 -6.95 -17.09
CA ASP A 97 -2.69 -8.41 -17.18
C ASP A 97 -3.03 -9.00 -15.80
N PRO A 98 -4.17 -9.69 -15.61
CA PRO A 98 -4.51 -10.31 -14.33
C PRO A 98 -3.49 -11.34 -13.84
N ALA A 99 -2.71 -11.95 -14.75
CA ALA A 99 -1.63 -12.87 -14.39
C ALA A 99 -0.45 -12.15 -13.69
N LEU A 100 -0.37 -10.83 -13.78
CA LEU A 100 0.63 -9.99 -13.13
C LEU A 100 0.14 -9.41 -11.78
N LEU A 101 -0.94 -9.95 -11.21
CA LEU A 101 -1.41 -9.61 -9.86
C LEU A 101 -1.17 -10.80 -8.93
N LEU A 102 -0.09 -10.77 -8.15
CA LEU A 102 0.25 -11.85 -7.23
C LEU A 102 0.01 -11.43 -5.78
N HIS A 103 -1.08 -11.92 -5.19
CA HIS A 103 -1.47 -11.59 -3.82
C HIS A 103 -0.74 -12.43 -2.76
N GLY A 104 -0.56 -11.84 -1.58
CA GLY A 104 -0.02 -12.55 -0.42
C GLY A 104 0.17 -11.64 0.79
N ASP A 105 0.86 -12.13 1.82
CA ASP A 105 1.06 -11.35 3.03
C ASP A 105 1.96 -10.12 2.82
N PHE A 106 1.83 -9.15 3.72
CA PHE A 106 2.65 -7.93 3.75
C PHE A 106 4.04 -8.15 4.39
N THR A 107 4.60 -9.35 4.29
CA THR A 107 5.86 -9.72 4.93
C THR A 107 6.99 -9.84 3.92
N ARG A 108 8.23 -9.70 4.41
CA ARG A 108 9.43 -9.93 3.60
C ARG A 108 9.45 -11.34 3.01
N ASP A 109 9.16 -12.34 3.83
CA ASP A 109 9.19 -13.75 3.42
C ASP A 109 8.13 -14.04 2.35
N ALA A 110 6.95 -13.41 2.44
CA ALA A 110 5.93 -13.53 1.41
C ALA A 110 6.40 -12.88 0.10
N GLY A 111 7.01 -11.70 0.14
CA GLY A 111 7.57 -11.04 -1.04
C GLY A 111 8.66 -11.89 -1.72
N HIS A 112 9.57 -12.45 -0.94
CA HIS A 112 10.60 -13.36 -1.44
C HIS A 112 10.01 -14.60 -2.11
N ARG A 113 9.07 -15.27 -1.44
CA ARG A 113 8.41 -16.48 -1.95
C ARG A 113 7.64 -16.20 -3.24
N LEU A 114 6.79 -15.17 -3.26
CA LEU A 114 5.99 -14.82 -4.45
C LEU A 114 6.87 -14.44 -5.64
N MET A 115 7.95 -13.69 -5.38
CA MET A 115 8.88 -13.32 -6.45
C MET A 115 9.60 -14.54 -7.01
N ARG A 116 10.02 -15.49 -6.16
CA ARG A 116 10.58 -16.77 -6.62
C ARG A 116 9.60 -17.61 -7.44
N GLU A 117 8.34 -17.64 -7.03
CA GLU A 117 7.26 -18.32 -7.77
C GLU A 117 7.07 -17.68 -9.14
N ALA A 118 6.95 -16.35 -9.23
CA ALA A 118 6.82 -15.61 -10.48
C ALA A 118 7.97 -15.87 -11.47
N LEU A 119 9.21 -15.87 -10.97
CA LEU A 119 10.40 -16.15 -11.79
C LEU A 119 10.44 -17.61 -12.27
N LYS A 120 10.09 -18.55 -11.39
CA LYS A 120 10.05 -19.98 -11.71
C LYS A 120 8.98 -20.29 -12.76
N ASP A 121 7.84 -19.63 -12.68
CA ASP A 121 6.72 -19.78 -13.61
C ASP A 121 6.95 -19.05 -14.94
N GLY A 122 8.07 -18.32 -15.07
CA GLY A 122 8.46 -17.63 -16.29
C GLY A 122 7.54 -16.44 -16.61
N LEU A 123 6.97 -15.78 -15.60
CA LEU A 123 6.15 -14.59 -15.82
C LEU A 123 7.01 -13.48 -16.44
N GLU A 124 6.56 -12.93 -17.56
CA GLU A 124 7.25 -11.82 -18.22
C GLU A 124 6.81 -10.48 -17.62
N PHE A 125 7.76 -9.75 -17.03
CA PHE A 125 7.60 -8.38 -16.53
C PHE A 125 8.95 -7.65 -16.60
N THR A 126 8.91 -6.32 -16.61
CA THR A 126 10.13 -5.46 -16.59
C THR A 126 10.19 -4.58 -15.35
N ALA A 127 9.13 -4.56 -14.55
CA ALA A 127 9.09 -3.87 -13.29
C ALA A 127 8.20 -4.60 -12.29
N VAL A 128 8.49 -4.43 -11.01
CA VAL A 128 7.70 -4.92 -9.88
C VAL A 128 7.25 -3.73 -9.04
N VAL A 129 5.95 -3.65 -8.76
CA VAL A 129 5.37 -2.74 -7.78
C VAL A 129 4.88 -3.59 -6.61
N ALA A 130 5.67 -3.60 -5.55
CA ALA A 130 5.36 -4.32 -4.34
C ALA A 130 4.34 -3.54 -3.49
N ALA A 131 3.44 -4.27 -2.85
CA ALA A 131 2.38 -3.70 -2.04
C ALA A 131 2.93 -2.96 -0.81
N THR A 132 4.12 -3.30 -0.29
CA THR A 132 4.83 -2.58 0.79
C THR A 132 6.35 -2.64 0.58
N ASP A 133 7.10 -1.80 1.27
CA ASP A 133 8.58 -1.82 1.29
C ASP A 133 9.14 -3.15 1.84
N MET A 134 8.44 -3.79 2.79
CA MET A 134 8.84 -5.10 3.30
C MET A 134 8.70 -6.20 2.23
N VAL A 135 7.61 -6.18 1.46
CA VAL A 135 7.42 -7.08 0.32
C VAL A 135 8.47 -6.79 -0.76
N ALA A 136 8.76 -5.52 -1.04
CA ALA A 136 9.80 -5.10 -1.97
C ALA A 136 11.17 -5.64 -1.56
N ALA A 137 11.55 -5.54 -0.28
CA ALA A 137 12.81 -6.08 0.23
C ALA A 137 12.93 -7.61 0.05
N GLY A 138 11.82 -8.33 0.18
CA GLY A 138 11.74 -9.75 -0.10
C GLY A 138 11.94 -10.05 -1.60
N ALA A 139 11.24 -9.31 -2.44
CA ALA A 139 11.36 -9.41 -3.90
C ALA A 139 12.78 -9.11 -4.39
N LEU A 140 13.40 -8.04 -3.87
CA LEU A 140 14.79 -7.68 -4.16
C LEU A 140 15.75 -8.82 -3.86
N THR A 141 15.55 -9.49 -2.72
CA THR A 141 16.37 -10.66 -2.34
C THR A 141 16.21 -11.79 -3.36
N ALA A 142 14.98 -12.09 -3.78
CA ALA A 142 14.71 -13.14 -4.77
C ALA A 142 15.24 -12.81 -6.18
N LEU A 143 15.16 -11.54 -6.59
CA LEU A 143 15.73 -11.06 -7.86
C LEU A 143 17.25 -11.23 -7.87
N HIS A 144 17.94 -10.80 -6.81
CA HIS A 144 19.39 -11.00 -6.66
C HIS A 144 19.79 -12.48 -6.60
N GLU A 145 19.02 -13.33 -5.89
CA GLU A 145 19.26 -14.78 -5.88
C GLU A 145 19.12 -15.43 -7.27
N ALA A 146 18.27 -14.86 -8.13
CA ALA A 146 18.13 -15.26 -9.52
C ALA A 146 19.19 -14.64 -10.46
N GLY A 147 20.10 -13.82 -9.92
CA GLY A 147 21.15 -13.14 -10.69
C GLY A 147 20.65 -11.95 -11.52
N LEU A 148 19.46 -11.43 -11.22
CA LEU A 148 18.89 -10.25 -11.90
C LEU A 148 19.34 -8.96 -11.20
N ASP A 149 19.78 -7.99 -11.99
CA ASP A 149 20.12 -6.66 -11.53
C ASP A 149 18.88 -5.78 -11.34
N VAL A 150 18.89 -5.00 -10.27
CA VAL A 150 17.87 -3.97 -10.00
C VAL A 150 18.60 -2.62 -9.96
N PRO A 151 18.24 -1.63 -10.78
CA PRO A 151 17.12 -1.62 -11.73
C PRO A 151 17.45 -2.16 -13.13
N GLY A 152 18.67 -2.68 -13.39
CA GLY A 152 19.15 -2.96 -14.74
C GLY A 152 18.30 -3.94 -15.55
N ASP A 153 17.91 -5.06 -14.95
CA ASP A 153 17.04 -6.07 -15.58
C ASP A 153 15.57 -5.86 -15.18
N VAL A 154 15.32 -5.52 -13.91
CA VAL A 154 13.99 -5.35 -13.35
C VAL A 154 13.94 -4.11 -12.47
N SER A 155 13.08 -3.16 -12.80
CA SER A 155 12.75 -2.05 -11.90
C SER A 155 11.94 -2.55 -10.69
N LEU A 156 12.19 -2.02 -9.50
CA LEU A 156 11.47 -2.38 -8.27
C LEU A 156 10.99 -1.13 -7.55
N ALA A 157 9.71 -1.12 -7.16
CA ALA A 157 9.13 -0.06 -6.35
C ALA A 157 8.34 -0.64 -5.16
N GLY A 158 8.29 0.13 -4.07
CA GLY A 158 7.58 -0.24 -2.85
C GLY A 158 6.52 0.78 -2.43
N TYR A 159 6.08 0.65 -1.18
CA TYR A 159 5.09 1.53 -0.56
C TYR A 159 5.36 1.56 0.95
N ASP A 160 5.32 2.73 1.58
CA ASP A 160 5.35 3.04 3.02
C ASP A 160 6.46 4.05 3.38
N ASP A 161 7.55 4.12 2.61
CA ASP A 161 8.76 4.90 2.89
C ASP A 161 9.33 4.66 4.30
N ILE A 162 9.41 3.39 4.69
CA ILE A 162 10.04 3.04 5.96
C ILE A 162 11.53 3.42 5.94
N PRO A 163 12.17 3.75 7.08
CA PRO A 163 13.58 4.16 7.09
C PRO A 163 14.50 3.20 6.33
N PHE A 164 14.25 1.90 6.47
CA PHE A 164 14.99 0.83 5.81
C PHE A 164 14.95 0.88 4.27
N ALA A 165 13.94 1.52 3.65
CA ALA A 165 13.85 1.66 2.20
C ALA A 165 15.04 2.43 1.59
N ARG A 166 15.67 3.33 2.37
CA ARG A 166 16.87 4.08 1.97
C ARG A 166 18.15 3.26 2.05
N ASP A 167 18.14 2.22 2.88
CA ASP A 167 19.31 1.37 3.15
C ASP A 167 19.34 0.13 2.24
N LEU A 168 18.29 -0.09 1.44
CA LEU A 168 18.29 -1.07 0.37
C LEU A 168 19.30 -0.67 -0.72
N HIS A 169 19.82 -1.67 -1.43
CA HIS A 169 20.72 -1.44 -2.55
C HIS A 169 20.17 -2.15 -3.79
N PRO A 170 19.71 -1.40 -4.81
CA PRO A 170 19.62 0.07 -4.87
C PRO A 170 18.59 0.65 -3.88
N ALA A 171 18.70 1.95 -3.59
CA ALA A 171 17.75 2.63 -2.71
C ALA A 171 16.34 2.63 -3.33
N LEU A 172 15.33 2.27 -2.53
CA LEU A 172 14.01 1.90 -3.05
C LEU A 172 13.13 3.12 -3.37
N THR A 173 12.69 3.25 -4.61
CA THR A 173 11.59 4.13 -5.01
C THR A 173 10.29 3.63 -4.38
N THR A 174 9.59 4.49 -3.65
CA THR A 174 8.44 4.09 -2.81
C THR A 174 7.42 5.22 -2.67
N VAL A 175 6.33 4.99 -1.93
CA VAL A 175 5.33 6.01 -1.57
C VAL A 175 5.46 6.33 -0.09
N HIS A 176 5.66 7.60 0.23
CA HIS A 176 5.64 8.09 1.59
C HIS A 176 4.22 8.15 2.14
N VAL A 177 4.01 7.45 3.25
CA VAL A 177 2.79 7.51 4.06
C VAL A 177 3.09 8.31 5.32
N PRO A 178 2.32 9.36 5.65
CA PRO A 178 2.62 10.23 6.78
C PRO A 178 2.17 9.60 8.11
N TYR A 179 2.75 8.45 8.48
CA TYR A 179 2.37 7.68 9.67
C TYR A 179 2.53 8.48 10.98
N GLU A 180 3.55 9.33 11.07
CA GLU A 180 3.74 10.20 12.24
C GLU A 180 2.63 11.24 12.36
N GLU A 181 2.26 11.89 11.25
CA GLU A 181 1.15 12.85 11.23
C GLU A 181 -0.16 12.17 11.57
N LEU A 182 -0.41 10.99 10.99
CA LEU A 182 -1.59 10.17 11.29
C LEU A 182 -1.68 9.87 12.79
N GLY A 183 -0.59 9.42 13.41
CA GLY A 183 -0.55 9.12 14.84
C GLY A 183 -0.80 10.36 15.70
N ARG A 184 -0.15 11.48 15.36
CA ARG A 184 -0.33 12.77 16.06
C ARG A 184 -1.78 13.26 15.96
N LEU A 185 -2.38 13.17 14.76
CA LEU A 185 -3.77 13.55 14.53
C LEU A 185 -4.72 12.64 15.29
N ALA A 186 -4.48 11.32 15.27
CA ALA A 186 -5.30 10.35 15.99
C ALA A 186 -5.33 10.62 17.50
N VAL A 187 -4.17 10.88 18.12
CA VAL A 187 -4.10 11.21 19.55
C VAL A 187 -4.80 12.53 19.84
N ARG A 188 -4.59 13.57 19.03
CA ARG A 188 -5.28 14.85 19.21
C ARG A 188 -6.81 14.70 19.11
N THR A 189 -7.28 13.88 18.17
CA THR A 189 -8.70 13.60 17.96
C THR A 189 -9.28 12.83 19.14
N ALA A 190 -8.60 11.78 19.61
CA ALA A 190 -9.02 11.03 20.80
C ALA A 190 -9.14 11.93 22.04
N LEU A 191 -8.24 12.92 22.18
CA LEU A 191 -8.26 13.91 23.27
C LEU A 191 -9.24 15.07 23.04
N GLY A 192 -9.98 15.12 21.92
CA GLY A 192 -10.96 16.17 21.62
C GLY A 192 -10.38 17.52 21.23
N ARG A 193 -9.18 17.54 20.65
CA ARG A 193 -8.44 18.77 20.31
C ARG A 193 -8.48 19.14 18.83
N THR A 194 -9.25 18.41 18.02
CA THR A 194 -9.25 18.52 16.54
C THR A 194 -10.59 18.24 15.90
N ALA A 195 -11.30 17.20 16.31
CA ALA A 195 -12.58 16.86 15.69
C ALA A 195 -13.71 17.69 16.31
N GLU A 196 -14.43 18.41 15.45
CA GLU A 196 -15.69 19.08 15.81
C GLU A 196 -16.82 18.06 16.01
N SER A 197 -16.75 16.92 15.33
CA SER A 197 -17.76 15.85 15.37
C SER A 197 -17.14 14.44 15.43
N PRO A 198 -17.71 13.50 16.20
CA PRO A 198 -17.21 12.14 16.34
C PRO A 198 -17.45 11.23 15.11
N ASP A 199 -17.91 11.74 13.96
CA ASP A 199 -18.20 10.98 12.73
C ASP A 199 -17.36 11.44 11.51
N GLU A 200 -16.30 12.20 11.76
CA GLU A 200 -15.43 12.74 10.71
C GLU A 200 -14.58 11.66 10.02
N HIS A 201 -14.40 11.78 8.70
CA HIS A 201 -13.49 10.96 7.91
C HIS A 201 -12.40 11.85 7.30
N LEU A 202 -11.18 11.70 7.82
CA LEU A 202 -10.00 12.45 7.42
C LEU A 202 -9.13 11.58 6.50
N LEU A 203 -8.72 12.12 5.36
CA LEU A 203 -7.84 11.45 4.40
C LEU A 203 -6.54 12.22 4.23
N LEU A 204 -5.42 11.62 4.63
CA LEU A 204 -4.09 12.18 4.48
C LEU A 204 -3.51 11.86 3.10
N GLY A 205 -2.89 12.87 2.48
CA GLY A 205 -2.20 12.69 1.20
C GLY A 205 -0.94 11.84 1.33
N THR A 206 -0.59 11.14 0.26
CA THR A 206 0.65 10.40 0.09
C THR A 206 1.44 10.98 -1.09
N HIS A 207 2.74 10.71 -1.18
CA HIS A 207 3.55 11.16 -2.32
C HIS A 207 4.65 10.15 -2.66
N VAL A 208 5.04 10.11 -3.94
CA VAL A 208 6.12 9.23 -4.41
C VAL A 208 7.48 9.81 -4.02
N VAL A 209 8.34 8.95 -3.49
CA VAL A 209 9.75 9.22 -3.23
C VAL A 209 10.58 8.45 -4.26
N VAL A 210 11.07 9.15 -5.27
CA VAL A 210 11.90 8.58 -6.33
C VAL A 210 13.34 8.39 -5.85
N ARG A 211 13.89 7.21 -6.11
CA ARG A 211 15.28 6.81 -5.78
C ARG A 211 15.87 6.00 -6.94
N ASP A 212 16.77 5.07 -6.64
CA ASP A 212 17.65 4.43 -7.61
C ASP A 212 17.11 3.11 -8.17
N SER A 213 16.04 2.55 -7.58
CA SER A 213 15.53 1.22 -7.94
C SER A 213 14.59 1.16 -9.14
N VAL A 214 14.37 2.26 -9.86
CA VAL A 214 13.52 2.31 -11.06
C VAL A 214 14.26 3.03 -12.18
N ALA A 215 14.37 2.39 -13.34
CA ALA A 215 15.00 2.93 -14.56
C ALA A 215 14.21 2.50 -15.81
N PRO A 216 14.43 3.12 -16.98
CA PRO A 216 13.83 2.63 -18.23
C PRO A 216 14.15 1.15 -18.51
N PRO A 217 13.21 0.37 -19.07
CA PRO A 217 13.48 -1.03 -19.42
C PRO A 217 14.53 -1.12 -20.54
N GLN A 218 15.34 -2.18 -20.50
CA GLN A 218 16.27 -2.52 -21.58
C GLN A 218 15.58 -3.23 -22.75
#